data_AF-A0A352Q4S3-F1
#
_entry.id   AF-A0A352Q4S3-F1
#
_cell.length_a   1.000
_cell.length_b   1.000
_cell.length_c   1.000
_cell.angle_alpha   90.00
_cell.angle_beta   90.00
_cell.angle_gamma   90.00
#
_symmetry.space_group_name_H-M   'P 1'
#
loop_
_entity.id
_entity.type
_entity.pdbx_description
1 polymer ?
#
loop_
_entity_poly.entity_id
_entity_poly.type
_entity_poly.pdbx_seq_one_letter_code
_entity_poly.pdbx_strand_id
1 'polypeptide(L)'
;DVAFITGAYGLGETVVQGAVDPDEFYVHKPTFEQGYRSVLQRRLGSKQVKMVYAEAAGKAQGQSTSTVETDDALRQQYCISDDEVLQLADYCIKVERHYSRRAGHSVPMDMEWA
;
A
#
# COMPACT_ATOMS: atom_id res chain seq x y z
N ASP A 1 9.14 -16.70 -0.06
CA ASP A 1 8.79 -15.87 -1.22
C ASP A 1 7.43 -15.23 -0.98
N VAL A 2 7.39 -13.92 -0.70
CA VAL A 2 6.18 -13.21 -0.25
C VAL A 2 6.04 -11.87 -0.95
N ALA A 3 4.80 -11.46 -1.22
CA ALA A 3 4.46 -10.07 -1.52
C ALA A 3 4.15 -9.39 -0.18
N PHE A 4 4.86 -8.30 0.10
CA PHE A 4 4.65 -7.44 1.25
C PHE A 4 3.97 -6.16 0.75
N ILE A 5 2.76 -5.90 1.27
CA ILE A 5 1.94 -4.76 0.84
C ILE A 5 1.72 -3.89 2.06
N THR A 6 2.00 -2.61 1.92
CA THR A 6 1.71 -1.60 2.93
C THR A 6 0.71 -0.58 2.39
N GLY A 7 -0.16 -0.07 3.26
CA GLY A 7 -1.17 0.91 2.89
C GLY A 7 -1.54 1.84 4.04
N ALA A 8 -1.89 3.07 3.71
CA ALA A 8 -2.44 4.04 4.64
C ALA A 8 -3.46 4.92 3.90
N TYR A 9 -4.27 5.68 4.64
CA TYR A 9 -5.20 6.62 4.03
C TYR A 9 -4.49 7.87 3.51
N GLY A 10 -5.04 8.46 2.45
CA GLY A 10 -4.54 9.69 1.85
C GLY A 10 -3.50 9.43 0.75
N LEU A 11 -2.81 10.50 0.36
CA LEU A 11 -1.78 10.43 -0.68
C LEU A 11 -0.54 9.68 -0.17
N GLY A 12 0.05 8.82 -1.01
CA GLY A 12 1.11 7.89 -0.63
C GLY A 12 2.43 8.52 -0.14
N GLU A 13 2.63 9.83 -0.34
CA GLU A 13 3.85 10.54 0.07
C GLU A 13 4.13 10.39 1.59
N THR A 14 3.08 10.30 2.42
CA THR A 14 3.24 10.11 3.88
C THR A 14 3.79 8.74 4.26
N VAL A 15 3.56 7.71 3.44
CA VAL A 15 4.11 6.37 3.66
C VAL A 15 5.58 6.34 3.25
N VAL A 16 5.92 6.93 2.11
CA VAL A 16 7.29 6.99 1.58
C VAL A 16 8.24 7.75 2.50
N GLN A 17 7.75 8.79 3.18
CA GLN A 17 8.54 9.59 4.13
C GLN A 17 8.63 8.97 5.54
N GLY A 18 7.98 7.83 5.80
CA GLY A 18 7.94 7.19 7.13
C GLY A 18 7.17 8.01 8.18
N ALA A 19 6.33 8.95 7.74
CA ALA A 19 5.57 9.84 8.62
C ALA A 19 4.30 9.17 9.19
N VAL A 20 3.92 8.02 8.65
CA VAL A 20 2.75 7.26 9.11
C VAL A 20 3.13 5.79 9.29
N ASP A 21 2.56 5.15 10.32
CA ASP A 21 2.64 3.69 10.52
C ASP A 21 1.47 3.03 9.74
N PRO A 22 1.76 2.37 8.60
CA PRO A 22 0.75 1.83 7.70
C PRO A 22 0.23 0.47 8.15
N ASP A 23 -0.88 0.05 7.56
CA ASP A 23 -1.28 -1.35 7.59
C ASP A 23 -0.31 -2.19 6.78
N GLU A 24 -0.11 -3.43 7.21
CA GLU A 24 0.79 -4.38 6.55
C GLU A 24 0.07 -5.68 6.24
N PHE A 25 0.32 -6.21 5.05
CA PHE A 25 -0.27 -7.44 4.56
C PHE A 25 0.79 -8.33 3.91
N TYR A 26 0.73 -9.63 4.20
CA TYR A 26 1.63 -10.62 3.61
C TYR A 26 0.85 -11.64 2.79
N VAL A 27 1.26 -11.83 1.54
CA VAL A 27 0.72 -12.85 0.64
C VAL A 27 1.85 -13.77 0.18
N HIS A 28 1.69 -15.08 0.34
CA HIS A 28 2.67 -16.05 -0.12
C HIS A 28 2.50 -16.35 -1.61
N LYS A 29 3.47 -15.90 -2.40
CA LYS A 29 3.42 -15.95 -3.87
C LYS A 29 3.26 -17.38 -4.42
N PRO A 30 4.01 -18.40 -3.95
CA PRO A 30 3.86 -19.76 -4.48
C PRO A 30 2.45 -20.36 -4.29
N THR A 31 1.79 -20.13 -3.15
CA THR A 31 0.42 -20.61 -2.94
C THR A 31 -0.59 -19.77 -3.72
N PHE A 32 -0.33 -18.47 -3.90
CA PHE A 32 -1.13 -17.63 -4.77
C PHE A 32 -1.12 -18.15 -6.21
N GLU A 33 0.04 -18.49 -6.77
CA GLU A 33 0.12 -19.04 -8.14
C GLU A 33 -0.59 -20.39 -8.29
N GLN A 34 -0.70 -21.17 -7.20
CA GLN A 34 -1.45 -22.43 -7.16
C GLN A 34 -2.97 -22.25 -7.05
N GLY A 35 -3.47 -21.01 -6.96
CA GLY A 35 -4.90 -20.71 -6.88
C GLY A 35 -5.41 -20.44 -5.45
N TYR A 36 -4.58 -20.56 -4.42
CA TYR A 36 -4.97 -20.23 -3.05
C TYR A 36 -4.98 -18.71 -2.87
N ARG A 37 -6.15 -18.13 -2.62
CA ARG A 37 -6.36 -16.69 -2.47
C ARG A 37 -6.54 -16.33 -1.00
N SER A 38 -5.42 -16.15 -0.28
CA SER A 38 -5.43 -15.87 1.15
C SER A 38 -4.35 -14.86 1.55
N VAL A 39 -4.71 -13.90 2.40
CA VAL A 39 -3.75 -13.04 3.10
C VAL A 39 -3.30 -13.75 4.38
N LEU A 40 -2.01 -14.05 4.48
CA LEU A 40 -1.46 -14.87 5.56
C LEU A 40 -1.37 -14.12 6.89
N GLN A 41 -1.02 -12.85 6.84
CA GLN A 41 -0.84 -12.01 8.01
C GLN A 41 -1.28 -10.59 7.70
N ARG A 42 -1.88 -9.95 8.71
CA ARG A 42 -2.31 -8.56 8.70
C ARG A 42 -1.79 -7.88 9.96
N ARG A 43 -1.18 -6.70 9.83
CA ARG A 43 -0.86 -5.82 10.96
C ARG A 43 -1.63 -4.52 10.76
N LEU A 44 -2.34 -4.11 11.80
CA LEU A 44 -3.03 -2.83 11.79
C LEU A 44 -2.01 -1.75 12.19
N GLY A 45 -1.79 -0.78 11.31
CA GLY A 45 -1.00 0.42 11.58
C GLY A 45 -1.82 1.48 12.28
N SER A 46 -1.15 2.33 13.06
CA SER A 46 -1.81 3.39 13.83
C SER A 46 -2.47 4.48 12.97
N LYS A 47 -1.99 4.66 11.72
CA LYS A 47 -2.56 5.55 10.69
C LYS A 47 -2.95 6.94 11.21
N GLN A 48 -2.13 7.53 12.08
CA GLN A 48 -2.47 8.73 12.86
C GLN A 48 -2.81 9.96 12.00
N VAL A 49 -2.13 10.10 10.87
CA VAL A 49 -2.29 11.23 9.95
C VAL A 49 -2.48 10.72 8.53
N LYS A 50 -3.14 11.53 7.69
CA LYS A 50 -3.32 11.30 6.27
C LYS A 50 -3.09 12.60 5.49
N MET A 51 -2.52 12.49 4.29
CA MET A 51 -2.38 13.64 3.40
C MET A 51 -3.56 13.73 2.44
N VAL A 52 -4.15 14.92 2.33
CA VAL A 52 -5.29 15.24 1.46
C VAL A 52 -4.97 16.44 0.58
N TYR A 53 -5.72 16.63 -0.50
CA TYR A 53 -5.64 17.86 -1.28
C TYR A 53 -6.17 19.05 -0.48
N ALA A 54 -5.48 20.19 -0.56
CA ALA A 54 -5.90 21.40 0.12
C ALA A 54 -7.18 21.97 -0.50
N GLU A 55 -8.15 22.36 0.34
CA GLU A 55 -9.37 23.03 -0.12
C GLU A 55 -9.04 24.40 -0.73
N ALA A 56 -9.79 24.79 -1.76
CA ALA A 56 -9.52 26.00 -2.54
C ALA A 56 -9.52 27.31 -1.72
N ALA A 57 -10.23 27.35 -0.60
CA ALA A 57 -10.32 28.50 0.30
C ALA A 57 -9.10 28.68 1.22
N GLY A 58 -8.22 27.67 1.31
CA GLY A 58 -7.03 27.67 2.16
C GLY A 58 -5.70 27.73 1.40
N LYS A 59 -5.73 28.04 0.10
CA LYS A 59 -4.53 28.14 -0.74
C LYS A 59 -3.66 29.32 -0.31
N ALA A 60 -2.82 29.12 0.71
CA ALA A 60 -1.56 29.82 0.77
C ALA A 60 -0.81 29.47 -0.54
N GLN A 61 -0.35 30.51 -1.25
CA GLN A 61 0.22 30.39 -2.59
C GLN A 61 1.31 29.30 -2.62
N GLY A 62 1.01 28.13 -3.21
CA GLY A 62 1.95 27.02 -3.38
C GLY A 62 1.70 25.75 -2.55
N GLN A 63 0.75 25.72 -1.61
CA GLN A 63 0.40 24.49 -0.86
C GLN A 63 -0.82 23.79 -1.50
N SER A 64 -0.58 22.70 -2.22
CA SER A 64 -1.61 21.87 -2.87
C SER A 64 -2.11 20.71 -2.01
N THR A 65 -1.39 20.37 -0.94
CA THR A 65 -1.71 19.28 -0.02
C THR A 65 -1.69 19.76 1.42
N SER A 66 -2.41 19.04 2.28
CA SER A 66 -2.46 19.27 3.72
C SER A 66 -2.44 17.92 4.45
N THR A 67 -1.74 17.86 5.58
CA THR A 67 -1.74 16.70 6.46
C THR A 67 -2.78 16.93 7.55
N VAL A 68 -3.72 16.00 7.67
CA VAL A 68 -4.81 16.04 8.66
C VAL A 68 -4.79 14.79 9.51
N GLU A 69 -5.35 14.86 10.72
CA GLU A 69 -5.54 13.69 11.56
C GLU A 69 -6.53 12.71 10.91
N THR A 70 -6.26 11.42 11.06
CA THR A 70 -7.19 10.38 10.61
C THR A 70 -8.23 10.12 11.69
N ASP A 71 -9.50 10.06 11.31
CA ASP A 71 -10.59 9.72 12.22
C ASP A 71 -10.33 8.40 12.97
N ASP A 72 -10.61 8.37 14.26
CA ASP A 72 -10.36 7.20 15.11
C ASP A 72 -11.03 5.92 14.59
N ALA A 73 -12.25 6.05 14.03
CA ALA A 73 -12.96 4.93 13.42
C ALA A 73 -12.21 4.31 12.24
N LEU A 74 -11.51 5.13 11.44
CA LEU A 74 -10.72 4.68 10.30
C LEU A 74 -9.38 4.09 10.75
N ARG A 75 -8.77 4.64 11.81
CA ARG A 75 -7.52 4.11 12.39
C ARG A 75 -7.66 2.67 12.88
N GLN A 76 -8.84 2.32 13.36
CA GLN A 76 -9.18 0.97 13.84
C GLN A 76 -9.55 -0.02 12.72
N GLN A 77 -9.52 0.41 11.46
CA GLN A 77 -9.86 -0.42 10.30
C GLN A 77 -8.63 -0.58 9.40
N TYR A 78 -8.57 -1.71 8.69
CA TYR A 78 -7.63 -1.89 7.60
C TYR A 78 -8.00 -0.94 6.45
N CYS A 79 -7.00 -0.27 5.87
CA CYS A 79 -7.22 0.72 4.83
C CYS A 79 -7.70 0.12 3.50
N ILE A 80 -7.50 -1.18 3.31
CA ILE A 80 -7.95 -1.96 2.15
C ILE A 80 -8.46 -3.33 2.61
N SER A 81 -9.34 -3.91 1.78
CA SER A 81 -9.89 -5.24 1.93
C SER A 81 -8.92 -6.34 1.51
N ASP A 82 -9.20 -7.58 1.91
CA ASP A 82 -8.42 -8.75 1.47
C ASP A 82 -8.45 -8.93 -0.05
N ASP A 83 -9.59 -8.63 -0.69
CA ASP A 83 -9.72 -8.74 -2.15
C ASP A 83 -8.80 -7.74 -2.87
N GLU A 84 -8.70 -6.52 -2.36
CA GLU A 84 -7.77 -5.50 -2.86
C GLU A 84 -6.31 -5.90 -2.61
N VAL A 85 -5.98 -6.44 -1.43
CA VAL A 85 -4.64 -6.98 -1.13
C VAL A 85 -4.26 -8.10 -2.12
N LEU A 86 -5.18 -9.02 -2.39
CA LEU A 86 -4.95 -10.13 -3.33
C LEU A 86 -4.83 -9.63 -4.77
N GLN A 87 -5.57 -8.58 -5.14
CA GLN A 87 -5.44 -7.94 -6.45
C GLN A 87 -4.08 -7.24 -6.61
N LEU A 88 -3.61 -6.54 -5.58
CA LEU A 88 -2.27 -5.94 -5.57
C LEU A 88 -1.17 -7.01 -5.64
N ALA A 89 -1.31 -8.11 -4.90
CA ALA A 89 -0.36 -9.22 -4.95
C ALA A 89 -0.26 -9.83 -6.36
N ASP A 90 -1.38 -9.97 -7.08
CA ASP A 90 -1.39 -10.41 -8.48
C ASP A 90 -0.61 -9.44 -9.39
N TYR A 91 -0.77 -8.13 -9.20
CA TYR A 91 0.01 -7.12 -9.93
C TYR A 91 1.51 -7.20 -9.60
N CYS A 92 1.88 -7.31 -8.32
CA CYS A 92 3.26 -7.48 -7.88
C CYS A 92 3.92 -8.69 -8.56
N ILE A 93 3.27 -9.85 -8.51
CA ILE A 93 3.78 -11.10 -9.12
C ILE A 93 3.95 -10.92 -10.64
N LYS A 94 2.97 -10.31 -11.32
CA LYS A 94 3.02 -10.09 -12.77
C LYS A 94 4.17 -9.16 -13.18
N VAL A 95 4.39 -8.07 -12.44
CA VAL A 95 5.44 -7.08 -12.70
C VAL A 95 6.82 -7.69 -12.44
N GLU A 96 7.01 -8.31 -11.27
CA GLU A 96 8.25 -9.03 -10.91
C GLU A 96 8.61 -10.08 -11.97
N ARG A 97 7.63 -10.88 -12.41
CA ARG A 97 7.83 -11.89 -13.46
C ARG A 97 8.16 -11.26 -14.82
N HIS A 98 7.62 -10.10 -15.15
CA HIS A 98 7.95 -9.40 -16.39
C HIS A 98 9.43 -8.98 -16.40
N TYR A 99 9.88 -8.29 -15.36
CA TYR A 99 11.25 -7.79 -15.27
C TYR A 99 12.27 -8.92 -15.08
N SER A 100 11.96 -9.93 -14.26
CA SER A 100 12.83 -11.10 -14.07
C SER A 100 13.06 -11.85 -15.38
N ARG A 101 12.00 -12.05 -16.19
CA ARG A 101 12.14 -12.69 -17.52
C ARG A 101 13.01 -11.87 -18.46
N ARG A 102 12.88 -10.54 -18.44
CA ARG A 102 13.68 -9.65 -19.28
C ARG A 102 15.15 -9.61 -18.86
N ALA A 103 15.43 -9.70 -17.56
CA ALA A 103 16.78 -9.71 -17.03
C ALA A 103 17.47 -11.09 -17.11
N GLY A 104 16.69 -12.17 -17.26
CA GLY A 104 17.22 -13.54 -17.26
C GLY A 104 17.58 -14.09 -15.88
N HIS A 105 17.28 -13.34 -14.81
CA HIS A 105 17.45 -13.75 -13.42
C HIS A 105 16.33 -13.12 -12.56
N SER A 106 16.20 -13.56 -11.30
CA SER A 106 15.22 -12.96 -10.37
C SER A 106 15.52 -11.49 -10.12
N VAL A 107 14.51 -10.63 -10.28
CA VAL A 107 14.54 -9.20 -10.01
C VAL A 107 13.34 -8.85 -9.14
N PRO A 108 13.53 -8.77 -7.81
CA PRO A 108 12.50 -8.26 -6.90
C PRO A 108 12.13 -6.84 -7.27
N MET A 109 10.85 -6.50 -7.11
CA MET A 109 10.31 -5.19 -7.47
C MET A 109 9.82 -4.46 -6.23
N ASP A 110 10.11 -3.17 -6.17
CA ASP A 110 9.49 -2.21 -5.26
C ASP A 110 8.47 -1.40 -6.08
N MET A 111 7.26 -1.22 -5.56
CA MET A 111 6.11 -0.71 -6.31
C MET A 111 5.27 0.22 -5.44
N GLU A 112 5.04 1.44 -5.94
CA GLU A 112 4.05 2.35 -5.39
C GLU A 112 2.67 2.10 -6.03
N TRP A 113 1.60 2.27 -5.26
CA TRP A 113 0.22 2.03 -5.68
C TRP A 113 -0.75 3.02 -5.00
N ALA A 114 -1.92 3.21 -5.60
CA ALA A 114 -3.04 4.02 -5.09
C ALA A 114 -4.36 3.54 -5.70
#